data_AF-A0A6P6NBN0-F1
#
_entry.id   AF-A0A6P6NBN0-F1
#
_cell.length_a   1.000
_cell.length_b   1.000
_cell.length_c   1.000
_cell.angle_alpha   90.00
_cell.angle_beta   90.00
_cell.angle_gamma   90.00
#
_symmetry.space_group_name_H-M   'P 1'
#
loop_
_entity.id
_entity.type
_entity.pdbx_description
1 polymer ?
#
loop_
_entity_poly.entity_id
_entity_poly.type
_entity_poly.pdbx_seq_one_letter_code
_entity_poly.pdbx_strand_id
1 'polypeptide(L)'
;MAEKKTTVRSQDPNQRRVLDSMTRHRRLTRQLEALEKDNFQDDPHASLPQLVKRLPQFDESNESGNESSKRRKKTRGDHFKQRFRKNFQALLEEEDLSVSEGPNYLIACAEPSKFPQRHFCAVCGFPSNYTCVSCGARYCCVRCLGTHHETRCLKWTV
;
A
#
# COMPACT_ATOMS: atom_id res chain seq x y z
N MET A 1 -45.63 -20.04 1.78
CA MET A 1 -44.44 -19.20 1.51
C MET A 1 -44.22 -18.32 2.73
N ALA A 2 -43.35 -18.74 3.65
CA ALA A 2 -43.10 -18.00 4.89
C ALA A 2 -41.98 -16.97 4.65
N GLU A 3 -42.35 -15.68 4.63
CA GLU A 3 -41.41 -14.58 4.47
C GLU A 3 -40.56 -14.45 5.74
N LYS A 4 -39.30 -14.86 5.65
CA LYS A 4 -38.30 -14.62 6.70
C LYS A 4 -37.94 -13.14 6.69
N LYS A 5 -38.58 -12.35 7.56
CA LYS A 5 -38.11 -11.01 7.94
C LYS A 5 -36.74 -11.14 8.60
N THR A 6 -35.69 -10.82 7.84
CA THR A 6 -34.33 -10.64 8.37
C THR A 6 -34.30 -9.39 9.24
N THR A 7 -34.41 -9.58 10.55
CA THR A 7 -34.18 -8.53 11.53
C THR A 7 -32.67 -8.28 11.61
N VAL A 8 -32.17 -7.39 10.76
CA VAL A 8 -30.88 -6.74 11.01
C VAL A 8 -31.06 -5.98 12.31
N ARG A 9 -30.38 -6.43 13.38
CA ARG A 9 -30.38 -5.76 14.67
C ARG A 9 -29.72 -4.39 14.48
N SER A 10 -30.55 -3.38 14.23
CA SER A 10 -30.17 -1.97 14.22
C SER A 10 -29.53 -1.68 15.57
N GLN A 11 -28.20 -1.60 15.62
CA GLN A 11 -27.53 -1.17 16.84
C GLN A 11 -27.96 0.27 17.12
N ASP A 12 -28.42 0.51 18.35
CA ASP A 12 -28.80 1.82 18.84
C ASP A 12 -27.70 2.84 18.51
N PRO A 13 -28.03 3.97 17.85
CA PRO A 13 -27.04 5.00 17.52
C PRO A 13 -26.38 5.58 18.79
N ASN A 14 -27.00 5.38 19.96
CA ASN A 14 -26.52 5.82 21.26
C ASN A 14 -25.45 4.92 21.89
N GLN A 15 -25.17 3.72 21.34
CA GLN A 15 -24.09 2.83 21.80
C GLN A 15 -22.82 2.89 20.93
N ARG A 16 -22.69 3.92 20.09
CA ARG A 16 -21.52 4.05 19.22
C ARG A 16 -20.28 4.34 20.07
N ARG A 17 -19.38 3.34 20.16
CA ARG A 17 -18.07 3.49 20.79
C ARG A 17 -17.34 4.69 20.19
N VAL A 18 -17.14 5.70 21.01
CA VAL A 18 -16.31 6.88 20.71
C VAL A 18 -14.86 6.48 20.93
N LEU A 19 -14.03 6.58 19.89
CA LEU A 19 -12.60 6.34 20.03
C LEU A 19 -11.88 7.64 20.41
N ASP A 20 -11.06 7.56 21.45
CA ASP A 20 -10.16 8.63 21.87
C ASP A 20 -9.10 8.92 20.78
N SER A 21 -8.47 10.08 20.88
CA SER A 21 -7.52 10.54 19.88
C SER A 21 -6.30 9.62 19.76
N MET A 22 -5.83 9.06 20.88
CA MET A 22 -4.67 8.17 20.89
C MET A 22 -5.00 6.85 20.18
N THR A 23 -6.17 6.26 20.47
CA THR A 23 -6.63 5.04 19.78
C THR A 23 -6.84 5.28 18.29
N ARG A 24 -7.36 6.45 17.89
CA ARG A 24 -7.48 6.81 16.47
C ARG A 24 -6.11 6.86 15.77
N HIS A 25 -5.11 7.48 16.41
CA HIS A 25 -3.76 7.53 15.87
C HIS A 25 -3.13 6.13 15.74
N ARG A 26 -3.21 5.31 16.80
CA ARG A 26 -2.68 3.93 16.78
C ARG A 26 -3.27 3.09 15.66
N ARG A 27 -4.57 3.22 15.40
CA ARG A 27 -5.25 2.52 14.29
C ARG A 27 -4.74 3.00 12.93
N LEU A 28 -4.55 4.30 12.76
CA LEU A 28 -4.00 4.86 11.52
C LEU A 28 -2.59 4.31 11.25
N THR A 29 -1.71 4.29 12.26
CA THR A 29 -0.36 3.73 12.14
C THR A 29 -0.39 2.27 11.72
N ARG A 30 -1.27 1.46 12.34
CA ARG A 30 -1.42 0.05 11.99
C ARG A 30 -1.87 -0.16 10.54
N GLN A 31 -2.77 0.69 10.05
CA GLN A 31 -3.21 0.64 8.66
C GLN A 31 -2.06 0.94 7.69
N LEU A 32 -1.22 1.95 8.01
CA LEU A 32 -0.03 2.26 7.21
C LEU A 32 0.94 1.08 7.19
N GLU A 33 1.21 0.47 8.34
CA GLU A 33 2.05 -0.74 8.42
C GLU A 33 1.49 -1.93 7.62
N ALA A 34 0.17 -2.09 7.56
CA ALA A 34 -0.47 -3.14 6.77
C ALA A 34 -0.29 -2.90 5.26
N LEU A 35 -0.47 -1.66 4.81
CA LEU A 35 -0.24 -1.27 3.41
C LEU A 35 1.23 -1.40 3.01
N GLU A 36 2.16 -1.21 3.94
CA GLU A 36 3.58 -1.44 3.72
C GLU A 36 3.89 -2.94 3.55
N LYS A 37 3.22 -3.82 4.29
CA LYS A 37 3.42 -5.29 4.21
C LYS A 37 2.87 -5.91 2.93
N ASP A 38 1.72 -5.43 2.43
CA ASP A 38 1.08 -5.99 1.23
C ASP A 38 1.88 -5.76 -0.06
N ASN A 39 2.88 -4.86 -0.06
CA ASN A 39 3.75 -4.62 -1.21
C ASN A 39 4.81 -5.72 -1.42
N PHE A 40 5.03 -6.61 -0.45
CA PHE A 40 5.99 -7.70 -0.57
C PHE A 40 5.29 -9.06 -0.59
N GLN A 41 5.09 -9.61 -1.79
CA GLN A 41 4.77 -11.03 -1.94
C GLN A 41 5.98 -11.77 -2.49
N ASP A 42 6.41 -12.83 -1.79
CA ASP A 42 7.36 -13.79 -2.34
C ASP A 42 6.80 -14.31 -3.68
N ASP A 43 7.63 -14.30 -4.73
CA ASP A 43 7.25 -14.83 -6.03
C ASP A 43 6.66 -16.23 -5.85
N PRO A 44 5.36 -16.45 -6.15
CA PRO A 44 4.71 -17.74 -5.95
C PRO A 44 5.36 -18.86 -6.77
N HIS A 45 6.22 -18.52 -7.74
CA HIS A 45 7.00 -19.44 -8.53
C HIS A 45 8.43 -19.66 -8.01
N ALA A 46 8.84 -19.04 -6.89
CA ALA A 46 10.19 -19.14 -6.32
C ALA A 46 10.55 -20.57 -5.87
N SER A 47 9.57 -21.35 -5.43
CA SER A 47 9.73 -22.74 -4.97
C SER A 47 9.44 -23.78 -6.06
N LEU A 48 8.97 -23.35 -7.24
CA LEU A 48 8.75 -24.27 -8.34
C LEU A 48 10.10 -24.66 -8.95
N PRO A 49 10.42 -25.96 -9.09
CA PRO A 49 11.59 -26.38 -9.83
C PRO A 49 11.50 -25.79 -11.24
N GLN A 50 12.50 -25.02 -11.64
CA GLN A 50 12.54 -24.36 -12.94
C GLN A 50 12.32 -25.41 -14.04
N LEU A 51 11.15 -25.39 -14.68
CA LEU A 51 10.83 -26.28 -15.79
C LEU A 51 11.54 -25.75 -17.05
N VAL A 52 12.87 -25.83 -17.09
CA VAL A 52 13.74 -25.31 -18.17
C VAL A 52 13.55 -26.07 -19.50
N LYS A 53 12.54 -26.95 -19.65
CA LYS A 53 12.46 -27.87 -20.79
C LYS A 53 11.33 -27.61 -21.80
N ARG A 54 10.43 -26.63 -21.60
CA ARG A 54 9.27 -26.45 -22.50
C ARG A 54 8.78 -24.99 -22.66
N LEU A 55 9.64 -23.98 -22.54
CA LEU A 55 9.25 -22.61 -22.89
C LEU A 55 9.79 -22.25 -24.28
N PRO A 56 8.95 -21.83 -25.25
CA PRO A 56 9.42 -21.42 -26.57
C PRO A 56 10.37 -20.23 -26.44
N GLN A 57 11.58 -20.41 -26.95
CA GLN A 57 12.61 -19.39 -26.98
C GLN A 57 12.26 -18.44 -28.15
N PHE A 58 11.67 -17.29 -27.85
CA PHE A 58 11.50 -16.23 -28.85
C PHE A 58 12.88 -15.66 -29.19
N ASP A 59 13.34 -15.98 -30.39
CA ASP A 59 14.56 -15.49 -30.99
C ASP A 59 14.29 -14.07 -31.54
N GLU A 60 14.85 -13.04 -30.88
CA GLU A 60 14.94 -11.68 -31.44
C GLU A 60 16.08 -11.65 -32.47
N SER A 61 15.83 -12.26 -33.62
CA SER A 61 16.70 -12.15 -34.79
C SER A 61 16.26 -10.97 -35.66
N ASN A 62 16.82 -9.80 -35.39
CA ASN A 62 17.07 -8.78 -36.41
C ASN A 62 18.20 -7.83 -35.99
N GLU A 63 19.45 -8.19 -36.27
CA GLU A 63 20.39 -7.31 -37.00
C GLU A 63 21.70 -8.06 -37.33
N SER A 64 22.20 -7.79 -38.51
CA SER A 64 23.28 -8.42 -39.25
C SER A 64 24.68 -8.30 -38.60
N GLY A 65 25.51 -9.32 -38.78
CA GLY A 65 26.95 -9.12 -39.03
C GLY A 65 27.97 -9.62 -37.99
N ASN A 66 28.67 -10.68 -38.39
CA ASN A 66 30.09 -10.98 -38.16
C ASN A 66 30.53 -11.81 -36.92
N GLU A 67 30.86 -13.08 -37.25
CA GLU A 67 31.99 -13.92 -36.82
C GLU A 67 32.61 -13.81 -35.41
N SER A 68 32.72 -14.99 -34.81
CA SER A 68 33.81 -15.49 -33.97
C SER A 68 33.79 -15.26 -32.44
N SER A 69 33.55 -16.37 -31.73
CA SER A 69 34.40 -16.85 -30.63
C SER A 69 34.49 -16.02 -29.34
N LYS A 70 33.59 -16.30 -28.38
CA LYS A 70 33.93 -16.90 -27.05
C LYS A 70 32.74 -16.82 -26.11
N ARG A 71 32.40 -17.97 -25.54
CA ARG A 71 31.49 -18.16 -24.40
C ARG A 71 31.73 -17.11 -23.30
N ARG A 72 30.89 -16.07 -23.26
CA ARG A 72 30.57 -15.38 -22.02
C ARG A 72 29.10 -15.62 -21.75
N LYS A 73 28.82 -16.65 -20.95
CA LYS A 73 27.53 -16.84 -20.29
C LYS A 73 27.28 -15.58 -19.50
N LYS A 74 26.53 -14.63 -20.08
CA LYS A 74 26.10 -13.41 -19.41
C LYS A 74 25.22 -13.87 -18.25
N THR A 75 25.81 -13.95 -17.06
CA THR A 75 25.14 -13.98 -15.75
C THR A 75 24.44 -12.64 -15.50
N ARG A 76 23.70 -12.14 -16.49
CA ARG A 76 23.01 -10.85 -16.50
C ARG A 76 21.50 -11.03 -16.34
N GLY A 77 21.10 -12.11 -15.66
CA GLY A 77 19.70 -12.46 -15.39
C GLY A 77 19.38 -12.74 -13.93
N ASP A 78 20.39 -12.87 -13.06
CA ASP A 78 20.18 -13.17 -11.64
C ASP A 78 20.03 -11.89 -10.81
N HIS A 79 20.81 -10.86 -11.14
CA HIS A 79 20.74 -9.55 -10.50
C HIS A 79 19.42 -8.81 -10.76
N PHE A 80 18.70 -9.15 -11.84
CA PHE A 80 17.37 -8.63 -12.12
C PHE A 80 16.31 -9.34 -11.26
N LYS A 81 16.44 -10.65 -11.04
CA LYS A 81 15.51 -11.42 -10.20
C LYS A 81 15.68 -11.18 -8.69
N GLN A 82 16.90 -10.86 -8.25
CA GLN A 82 17.17 -10.55 -6.85
C GLN A 82 16.80 -9.11 -6.46
N ARG A 83 16.81 -8.15 -7.40
CA ARG A 83 16.34 -6.77 -7.15
C ARG A 83 14.85 -6.69 -6.79
N PHE A 84 14.04 -7.67 -7.19
CA PHE A 84 12.62 -7.74 -6.83
C PHE A 84 12.32 -8.64 -5.62
N ARG A 85 13.35 -9.20 -4.98
CA ARG A 85 13.21 -10.08 -3.80
C ARG A 85 13.48 -9.39 -2.46
N LYS A 86 13.79 -8.09 -2.49
CA LYS A 86 14.06 -7.31 -1.28
C LYS A 86 12.88 -6.38 -1.05
N ASN A 87 12.33 -6.42 0.17
CA ASN A 87 11.38 -5.40 0.60
C ASN A 87 12.09 -4.04 0.66
N PHE A 88 11.33 -2.96 0.55
CA PHE A 88 11.80 -1.59 0.67
C PHE A 88 12.72 -1.39 1.90
N GLN A 89 12.36 -1.98 3.04
CA GLN A 89 13.19 -1.96 4.25
C GLN A 89 14.60 -2.55 4.06
N ALA A 90 14.70 -3.68 3.35
CA ALA A 90 16.00 -4.31 3.07
C ALA A 90 16.82 -3.50 2.05
N LEU A 91 16.17 -2.79 1.13
CA LEU A 91 16.84 -1.86 0.23
C LEU A 91 17.40 -0.65 0.98
N LEU A 92 16.68 -0.12 1.97
CA LEU A 92 17.15 0.97 2.82
C LEU A 92 18.37 0.56 3.66
N GLU A 93 18.34 -0.63 4.28
CA GLU A 93 19.47 -1.13 5.09
C GLU A 93 20.74 -1.34 4.24
N GLU A 94 20.59 -1.76 2.98
CA GLU A 94 21.71 -1.91 2.05
C GLU A 94 22.28 -0.58 1.58
N GLU A 95 21.42 0.42 1.35
CA GLU A 95 21.85 1.78 1.00
C GLU A 95 22.58 2.44 2.18
N ASP A 96 22.11 2.25 3.41
CA ASP A 96 22.73 2.78 4.63
C ASP A 96 24.12 2.18 4.90
N LEU A 97 24.31 0.89 4.56
CA LEU A 97 25.63 0.23 4.61
C LEU A 97 26.54 0.61 3.43
N SER A 98 26.00 1.23 2.37
CA SER A 98 26.78 1.66 1.22
C SER A 98 27.44 3.01 1.49
N VAL A 99 28.75 3.13 1.21
CA VAL A 99 29.49 4.41 1.32
C VAL A 99 29.20 5.28 0.08
N SER A 100 27.92 5.48 -0.24
CA SER A 100 27.51 6.29 -1.37
C SER A 100 27.41 7.76 -0.95
N GLU A 101 28.29 8.62 -1.48
CA GLU A 101 28.36 10.06 -1.12
C GLU A 101 27.30 10.94 -1.83
N GLY A 102 26.10 10.40 -2.08
CA GLY A 102 25.00 11.09 -2.76
C GLY A 102 23.79 11.38 -1.85
N PRO A 103 22.80 12.18 -2.31
CA PRO A 103 21.53 12.31 -1.61
C PRO A 103 20.85 10.93 -1.52
N ASN A 104 20.67 10.46 -0.30
CA ASN A 104 20.08 9.15 0.01
C ASN A 104 18.58 9.29 0.30
N TYR A 105 17.85 8.17 0.39
CA TYR A 105 16.40 8.20 0.66
C TYR A 105 16.04 8.97 1.95
N LEU A 106 16.88 8.88 2.99
CA LEU A 106 16.65 9.51 4.29
C LEU A 106 16.94 11.03 4.29
N ILE A 107 17.87 11.48 3.46
CA ILE A 107 18.28 12.88 3.32
C ILE A 107 17.37 13.62 2.34
N ALA A 108 16.77 12.91 1.38
CA ALA A 108 15.81 13.47 0.44
C ALA A 108 14.42 13.77 1.06
N CYS A 109 14.26 13.63 2.38
CA CYS A 109 13.00 13.93 3.05
C CYS A 109 12.62 15.42 2.94
N ALA A 110 11.37 15.67 2.55
CA ALA A 110 10.82 17.02 2.53
C ALA A 110 10.67 17.58 3.96
N GLU A 111 10.93 18.88 4.13
CA GLU A 111 10.66 19.58 5.38
C GLU A 111 9.16 19.51 5.75
N PRO A 112 8.82 19.59 7.06
CA PRO A 112 7.44 19.72 7.50
C PRO A 112 6.72 20.88 6.83
N SER A 113 5.42 20.72 6.59
CA SER A 113 4.59 21.77 5.99
C SER A 113 4.66 23.07 6.79
N LYS A 114 4.96 24.17 6.09
CA LYS A 114 4.93 25.55 6.62
C LYS A 114 3.50 26.09 6.77
N PHE A 115 2.51 25.39 6.21
CA PHE A 115 1.10 25.79 6.18
C PHE A 115 0.23 24.89 7.07
N PRO A 116 -0.87 25.44 7.63
CA PRO A 116 -1.80 24.66 8.43
C PRO A 116 -2.51 23.58 7.62
N GLN A 117 -2.84 22.47 8.28
CA GLN A 117 -3.56 21.36 7.64
C GLN A 117 -4.95 21.79 7.18
N ARG A 118 -5.27 21.50 5.92
CA ARG A 118 -6.63 21.68 5.38
C ARG A 118 -7.50 20.49 5.75
N HIS A 119 -8.81 20.73 5.83
CA HIS A 119 -9.77 19.76 6.31
C HIS A 119 -10.82 19.53 5.23
N PHE A 120 -10.81 18.32 4.67
CA PHE A 120 -11.71 17.92 3.59
C PHE A 120 -12.63 16.79 4.02
N CYS A 121 -13.83 16.78 3.44
CA CYS A 121 -14.84 15.75 3.65
C CYS A 121 -14.36 14.43 3.03
N ALA A 122 -14.37 13.35 3.81
CA ALA A 122 -13.96 12.02 3.35
C ALA A 122 -14.95 11.38 2.35
N VAL A 123 -16.13 11.98 2.15
CA VAL A 123 -17.15 11.48 1.22
C VAL A 123 -17.11 12.18 -0.13
N CYS A 124 -16.97 13.51 -0.14
CA CYS A 124 -17.10 14.33 -1.36
C CYS A 124 -15.91 15.28 -1.62
N GLY A 125 -14.90 15.33 -0.76
CA GLY A 125 -13.69 16.14 -0.96
C GLY A 125 -13.83 17.65 -0.70
N PHE A 126 -15.05 18.17 -0.52
CA PHE A 126 -15.26 19.59 -0.18
C PHE A 126 -14.75 19.95 1.23
N PRO A 127 -14.47 21.24 1.52
CA PRO A 127 -14.08 21.69 2.85
C PRO A 127 -15.07 21.19 3.92
N SER A 128 -14.52 20.64 5.01
CA SER A 128 -15.31 20.03 6.09
C SER A 128 -15.11 20.77 7.39
N ASN A 129 -16.21 21.17 8.02
CA ASN A 129 -16.20 21.82 9.33
C ASN A 129 -16.53 20.85 10.48
N TYR A 130 -16.98 19.63 10.15
CA TYR A 130 -17.46 18.67 11.14
C TYR A 130 -16.62 17.40 11.19
N THR A 131 -16.60 16.76 12.35
CA THR A 131 -15.85 15.52 12.65
C THR A 131 -16.80 14.47 13.21
N CYS A 132 -16.73 13.24 12.70
CA CYS A 132 -17.47 12.11 13.25
C CYS A 132 -16.97 11.78 14.65
N VAL A 133 -17.89 11.63 15.61
CA VAL A 133 -17.55 11.32 17.01
C VAL A 133 -16.94 9.93 17.17
N SER A 134 -17.34 8.97 16.33
CA SER A 134 -16.91 7.57 16.45
C SER A 134 -15.48 7.34 15.93
N CYS A 135 -15.17 7.82 14.73
CA CYS A 135 -13.87 7.56 14.08
C CYS A 135 -13.03 8.81 13.77
N GLY A 136 -13.55 10.01 14.04
CA GLY A 136 -12.83 11.28 13.79
C GLY A 136 -12.76 11.70 12.33
N ALA A 137 -13.36 10.96 11.39
CA ALA A 137 -13.37 11.32 9.97
C ALA A 137 -14.18 12.60 9.75
N ARG A 138 -13.74 13.44 8.81
CA ARG A 138 -14.40 14.72 8.55
C ARG A 138 -15.49 14.64 7.50
N TYR A 139 -16.54 15.45 7.68
CA TYR A 139 -17.66 15.55 6.76
C TYR A 139 -18.13 17.01 6.62
N CYS A 140 -18.73 17.35 5.48
CA CYS A 140 -19.22 18.71 5.22
C CYS A 140 -20.71 18.91 5.59
N CYS A 141 -21.54 17.87 5.55
CA CYS A 141 -22.97 17.96 5.80
C CYS A 141 -23.57 16.66 6.35
N VAL A 142 -24.80 16.71 6.86
CA VAL A 142 -25.52 15.56 7.44
C VAL A 142 -25.70 14.41 6.43
N ARG A 143 -25.90 14.73 5.14
CA ARG A 143 -25.93 13.72 4.08
C ARG A 143 -24.62 12.92 4.01
N CYS A 144 -23.49 13.63 4.03
CA CYS A 144 -22.17 12.99 4.04
C CYS A 144 -21.94 12.21 5.35
N LEU A 145 -22.49 12.65 6.48
CA LEU A 145 -22.45 11.89 7.74
C LEU A 145 -23.20 10.56 7.62
N GLY A 146 -24.40 10.56 7.01
CA GLY A 146 -25.16 9.34 6.75
C GLY A 146 -24.39 8.36 5.87
N THR A 147 -23.91 8.82 4.72
CA THR A 147 -23.08 7.99 3.82
C THR A 147 -21.79 7.51 4.51
N HIS A 148 -21.17 8.36 5.33
CA HIS A 148 -19.99 8.00 6.12
C HIS A 148 -20.32 6.86 7.09
N HIS A 149 -21.41 6.96 7.84
CA HIS A 149 -21.83 5.93 8.78
C HIS A 149 -22.13 4.59 8.13
N GLU A 150 -22.71 4.58 6.93
CA GLU A 150 -23.08 3.35 6.21
C GLU A 150 -21.87 2.65 5.59
N THR A 151 -20.94 3.43 5.01
CA THR A 151 -19.94 2.88 4.09
C THR A 151 -18.50 2.98 4.57
N ARG A 152 -18.20 3.87 5.53
CA ARG A 152 -16.82 4.26 5.87
C ARG A 152 -16.50 4.25 7.36
N CYS A 153 -17.47 4.47 8.24
CA CYS A 153 -17.26 4.60 9.68
C CYS A 153 -16.70 3.30 10.26
N LEU A 154 -15.48 3.36 10.79
CA LEU A 154 -14.74 2.23 11.39
C LEU A 154 -14.44 1.06 10.43
N LYS A 155 -14.73 1.18 9.13
CA LYS A 155 -14.54 0.08 8.15
C LYS A 155 -13.09 -0.10 7.72
N TRP A 156 -12.39 1.01 7.49
CA TRP A 156 -11.02 1.01 6.97
C TRP A 156 -9.97 1.30 8.06
N THR A 157 -10.37 1.34 9.34
CA THR A 157 -9.51 1.72 10.48
C THR A 157 -9.14 0.51 11.36
N VAL A 158 -8.95 -0.66 10.75
CA VAL A 158 -8.58 -1.91 11.43
C VAL A 158 -7.09 -2.17 11.25
#